data_AF-G6XKW2-F1
#
_entry.id   AF-G6XKW2-F1
#
_cell.length_a   1.000
_cell.length_b   1.000
_cell.length_c   1.000
_cell.angle_alpha   90.00
_cell.angle_beta   90.00
_cell.angle_gamma   90.00
#
_symmetry.space_group_name_H-M   'P 1'
#
loop_
_entity.id
_entity.type
_entity.pdbx_description
1 polymer ?
#
loop_
_entity_poly.entity_id
_entity_poly.type
_entity_poly.pdbx_seq_one_letter_code
_entity_poly.pdbx_strand_id
1 'polypeptide(L)'
;MQMGINPLTGDCDLVIAPSGNGRGRIAIDRTPASCLLIALGSDRRADPDDVTPDMLTALAWETPGVFSRRGWVGDVLLPQGQRLGSRLWLYERGKRNEDTRSGVAAALAEAVAAIEDYHDIEIDTDARWSASLRDCLIGTVSALGISVAAQVQTL
;
A
#
# COMPACT_ATOMS: atom_id res chain seq x y z
N MET A 1 -5.72 13.77 -21.75
CA MET A 1 -4.68 13.98 -20.72
C MET A 1 -3.36 13.57 -21.34
N GLN A 2 -2.37 14.44 -21.31
CA GLN A 2 -1.02 14.15 -21.79
C GLN A 2 -0.05 14.48 -20.66
N MET A 3 1.03 13.71 -20.57
CA MET A 3 2.12 14.00 -19.64
C MET A 3 3.13 14.85 -20.40
N GLY A 4 3.32 16.10 -19.96
CA GLY A 4 4.40 16.95 -20.44
C GLY A 4 5.66 16.62 -19.68
N ILE A 5 6.75 16.28 -20.36
CA ILE A 5 8.04 16.03 -19.71
C ILE A 5 8.96 17.17 -20.09
N ASN A 6 9.54 17.85 -19.10
CA ASN A 6 10.66 18.75 -19.34
C ASN A 6 11.94 17.92 -19.46
N PRO A 7 12.53 17.77 -20.65
CA PRO A 7 13.67 16.88 -20.85
C PRO A 7 14.95 17.39 -20.18
N LEU A 8 15.01 18.67 -19.77
CA LEU A 8 16.18 19.27 -19.15
C LEU A 8 16.21 19.06 -17.63
N THR A 9 15.05 19.08 -16.99
CA THR A 9 14.94 18.93 -15.52
C THR A 9 14.42 17.56 -15.11
N GLY A 10 13.81 16.80 -16.03
CA GLY A 10 13.13 15.54 -15.73
C GLY A 10 11.77 15.74 -15.08
N ASP A 11 11.31 16.99 -14.93
CA ASP A 11 10.03 17.29 -14.32
C ASP A 11 8.88 16.84 -15.23
N CYS A 12 7.90 16.17 -14.63
CA CYS A 12 6.64 15.81 -15.27
C CYS A 12 5.56 16.81 -14.86
N ASP A 13 4.90 17.42 -15.84
CA ASP A 13 3.74 18.27 -15.63
C ASP A 13 2.47 17.62 -16.21
N LEU A 14 1.36 17.83 -15.52
CA LEU A 14 0.06 17.31 -15.91
C LEU A 14 -0.59 18.27 -16.91
N VAL A 15 -0.60 17.90 -18.19
CA VAL A 15 -1.28 18.69 -19.22
C VAL A 15 -2.71 18.19 -19.40
N ILE A 16 -3.67 19.00 -18.97
CA ILE A 16 -5.09 18.79 -19.22
C ILE A 16 -5.42 19.24 -20.66
N ALA A 17 -5.03 18.42 -21.62
CA ALA A 17 -5.32 18.65 -23.03
C ALA A 17 -6.85 18.63 -23.29
N PRO A 18 -7.39 19.58 -24.07
CA PRO A 18 -8.80 19.59 -24.40
C PRO A 18 -9.18 18.39 -25.27
N SER A 19 -10.34 17.79 -25.00
CA SER A 19 -10.98 16.83 -25.91
C SER A 19 -12.15 17.53 -26.61
N GLY A 20 -12.16 17.61 -27.94
CA GLY A 20 -13.24 18.27 -28.69
C GLY A 20 -13.34 19.77 -28.41
N ASN A 21 -14.54 20.28 -28.09
CA ASN A 21 -14.93 21.71 -27.90
C ASN A 21 -14.16 22.48 -26.79
N GLY A 22 -12.83 22.38 -26.71
CA GLY A 22 -11.98 23.17 -25.82
C GLY A 22 -12.03 22.79 -24.34
N ARG A 23 -12.58 21.63 -23.96
CA ARG A 23 -12.66 21.21 -22.55
C ARG A 23 -11.90 19.92 -22.31
N GLY A 24 -10.82 20.00 -21.53
CA GLY A 24 -10.24 18.82 -20.88
C GLY A 24 -10.95 18.59 -19.54
N ARG A 25 -11.04 17.35 -19.07
CA ARG A 25 -11.70 17.01 -17.80
C ARG A 25 -10.69 16.41 -16.83
N ILE A 26 -10.73 16.88 -15.59
CA ILE A 26 -10.08 16.28 -14.44
C ILE A 26 -11.19 15.86 -13.47
N ALA A 27 -11.08 14.64 -12.93
CA ALA A 27 -11.89 14.19 -11.81
C ALA A 27 -10.99 14.27 -10.57
N ILE A 28 -11.46 14.96 -9.55
CA ILE A 28 -10.77 15.06 -8.27
C ILE A 28 -11.58 14.21 -7.29
N ASP A 29 -10.94 13.18 -6.75
CA ASP A 29 -11.48 12.46 -5.60
C ASP A 29 -11.41 13.40 -4.39
N ARG A 30 -12.56 13.69 -3.79
CA ARG A 30 -12.67 14.54 -2.59
C ARG A 30 -12.76 13.73 -1.31
N THR A 31 -12.54 12.43 -1.42
CA THR A 31 -12.65 11.48 -0.33
C THR A 31 -11.28 10.84 -0.08
N PRO A 32 -11.07 10.21 1.09
CA PRO A 32 -9.84 9.48 1.34
C PRO A 32 -9.75 8.16 0.54
N ALA A 33 -10.76 7.80 -0.27
CA ALA A 33 -10.83 6.49 -0.94
C ALA A 33 -9.58 6.17 -1.77
N SER A 34 -9.14 7.10 -2.62
CA SER A 34 -7.93 6.91 -3.43
C SER A 34 -6.68 6.69 -2.57
N CYS A 35 -6.52 7.46 -1.50
CA CYS A 35 -5.39 7.36 -0.58
C CYS A 35 -5.38 6.00 0.13
N LEU A 36 -6.54 5.58 0.66
CA LEU A 36 -6.72 4.30 1.35
C LEU A 36 -6.48 3.11 0.41
N LEU A 37 -6.97 3.18 -0.83
CA LEU A 37 -6.72 2.16 -1.85
C LEU A 37 -5.24 2.02 -2.18
N ILE A 38 -4.51 3.13 -2.29
CA ILE A 38 -3.07 3.10 -2.51
C ILE A 38 -2.35 2.52 -1.29
N ALA A 39 -2.69 2.95 -0.07
CA ALA A 39 -2.08 2.46 1.17
C ALA A 39 -2.26 0.95 1.36
N LEU A 40 -3.43 0.39 1.04
CA LEU A 40 -3.69 -1.04 1.20
C LEU A 40 -3.24 -1.86 -0.01
N GLY A 41 -3.36 -1.31 -1.21
CA GLY A 41 -3.12 -2.01 -2.47
C GLY A 41 -1.69 -1.96 -2.98
N SER A 42 -0.80 -1.19 -2.33
CA SER A 42 0.64 -1.18 -2.63
C SER A 42 1.44 -1.85 -1.52
N ASP A 43 2.57 -2.44 -1.91
CA ASP A 43 3.46 -3.12 -0.97
C ASP A 43 4.46 -2.12 -0.39
N ARG A 44 4.53 -2.06 0.94
CA ARG A 44 5.54 -1.28 1.67
C ARG A 44 6.78 -2.11 1.92
N ARG A 45 7.94 -1.45 1.82
CA ARG A 45 9.25 -2.04 2.15
C ARG A 45 9.32 -2.51 3.60
N ALA A 46 9.65 -3.79 3.78
CA ALA A 46 10.00 -4.36 5.09
C ALA A 46 11.10 -3.54 5.78
N ASP A 47 11.03 -3.49 7.11
CA ASP A 47 12.06 -2.92 7.96
C ASP A 47 13.31 -3.82 7.99
N PRO A 48 14.47 -3.28 8.41
CA PRO A 48 15.71 -4.05 8.51
C PRO A 48 15.60 -5.30 9.40
N ASP A 49 14.73 -5.24 10.41
CA ASP A 49 14.54 -6.31 11.40
C ASP A 49 13.36 -7.23 11.07
N ASP A 50 12.58 -6.92 10.03
CA ASP A 50 11.47 -7.79 9.61
C ASP A 50 12.01 -9.10 9.03
N VAL A 51 11.38 -10.20 9.43
CA VAL A 51 11.61 -11.52 8.84
C VAL A 51 10.83 -11.59 7.53
N THR A 52 11.54 -11.63 6.41
CA THR A 52 10.93 -11.78 5.09
C THR A 52 10.65 -13.27 4.79
N PRO A 53 9.53 -13.59 4.12
CA PRO A 53 9.31 -14.93 3.59
C PRO A 53 10.46 -15.39 2.68
N ASP A 54 10.83 -16.67 2.77
CA ASP A 54 11.88 -17.25 1.92
C ASP A 54 11.52 -17.11 0.43
N MET A 55 12.47 -16.62 -0.36
CA MET A 55 12.37 -16.58 -1.82
C MET A 55 12.44 -18.02 -2.34
N LEU A 56 11.30 -18.58 -2.77
CA LEU A 56 11.19 -19.97 -3.25
C LEU A 56 12.17 -20.33 -4.38
N THR A 57 12.68 -19.33 -5.11
CA THR A 57 13.61 -19.48 -6.24
C THR A 57 15.05 -19.09 -5.93
N ALA A 58 15.37 -18.57 -4.74
CA ALA A 58 16.74 -18.23 -4.38
C ALA A 58 17.53 -19.47 -3.98
N LEU A 59 18.78 -19.55 -4.41
CA LEU A 59 19.68 -20.63 -3.97
C LEU A 59 20.04 -20.43 -2.49
N ALA A 60 20.23 -21.53 -1.75
CA ALA A 60 20.49 -21.49 -0.30
C ALA A 60 21.72 -20.66 0.13
N TRP A 61 22.60 -20.32 -0.81
CA TRP A 61 23.81 -19.52 -0.61
C TRP A 61 23.72 -18.10 -1.21
N GLU A 62 22.56 -17.74 -1.76
CA GLU A 62 22.35 -16.46 -2.41
C GLU A 62 21.92 -15.40 -1.39
N THR A 63 22.69 -14.31 -1.31
CA THR A 63 22.32 -13.16 -0.50
C THR A 63 20.99 -12.60 -1.02
N PRO A 64 20.00 -12.31 -0.15
CA PRO A 64 18.73 -11.74 -0.58
C PRO A 64 18.96 -10.48 -1.43
N GLY A 65 18.52 -10.51 -2.69
CA GLY A 65 18.71 -9.39 -3.62
C GLY A 65 17.98 -8.12 -3.17
N VAL A 66 18.24 -6.99 -3.83
CA VAL A 66 17.60 -5.67 -3.54
C VAL A 66 16.06 -5.75 -3.48
N PHE A 67 15.45 -6.69 -4.19
CA PHE A 67 14.00 -6.94 -4.28
C PHE A 67 13.45 -7.95 -3.26
N SER A 68 14.28 -8.47 -2.35
CA SER A 68 13.86 -9.44 -1.32
C SER A 68 12.98 -8.85 -0.21
N ARG A 69 13.05 -7.53 -0.01
CA ARG A 69 12.22 -6.76 0.93
C ARG A 69 11.17 -6.00 0.13
N ARG A 70 10.06 -6.66 -0.19
CA ARG A 70 8.96 -6.20 -1.09
C ARG A 70 8.55 -4.77 -0.73
N GLY A 71 8.41 -3.87 -1.72
CA GLY A 71 8.19 -2.43 -1.55
C GLY A 71 7.73 -1.74 -2.84
N TRP A 72 7.36 -0.46 -2.79
CA TRP A 72 6.83 0.29 -3.91
C TRP A 72 7.92 1.08 -4.63
N VAL A 73 7.96 1.01 -5.97
CA VAL A 73 8.97 1.72 -6.78
C VAL A 73 8.92 3.24 -6.58
N GLY A 74 7.77 3.79 -6.22
CA GLY A 74 7.59 5.22 -5.97
C GLY A 74 8.26 5.73 -4.70
N ASP A 75 8.63 4.85 -3.76
CA ASP A 75 9.31 5.24 -2.51
C ASP A 75 10.63 5.98 -2.78
N VAL A 76 11.31 5.67 -3.89
CA VAL A 76 12.58 6.35 -4.27
C VAL A 76 12.40 7.84 -4.60
N LEU A 77 11.17 8.24 -4.93
CA LEU A 77 10.83 9.61 -5.31
C LEU A 77 10.31 10.43 -4.12
N LEU A 78 10.17 9.83 -2.93
CA LEU A 78 9.62 10.50 -1.76
C LEU A 78 10.74 11.17 -0.94
N PRO A 79 10.74 12.52 -0.83
CA PRO A 79 11.90 13.30 -0.39
C PRO A 79 12.28 13.10 1.07
N GLN A 80 11.37 12.62 1.93
CA GLN A 80 11.66 12.35 3.33
C GLN A 80 11.84 10.86 3.64
N GLY A 81 12.04 10.03 2.60
CA GLY A 81 12.15 8.58 2.78
C GLY A 81 10.86 7.95 3.28
N GLN A 82 9.71 8.61 3.08
CA GLN A 82 8.42 7.96 3.30
C GLN A 82 8.35 6.69 2.45
N ARG A 83 7.67 5.70 3.00
CA ARG A 83 7.30 4.49 2.26
C ARG A 83 5.79 4.51 2.15
N LEU A 84 5.24 4.21 0.99
CA LEU A 84 3.80 4.01 0.85
C LEU A 84 3.48 2.52 0.83
N GLY A 85 2.20 2.22 1.03
CA GLY A 85 1.70 0.86 1.04
C GLY A 85 1.66 0.23 2.42
N SER A 86 1.40 -1.08 2.42
CA SER A 86 1.26 -1.88 3.63
C SER A 86 2.25 -3.05 3.65
N ARG A 87 2.60 -3.51 4.86
CA ARG A 87 3.40 -4.72 5.08
C ARG A 87 2.55 -6.00 5.15
N LEU A 88 1.33 -5.98 4.63
CA LEU A 88 0.40 -7.12 4.67
C LEU A 88 1.00 -8.38 4.06
N TRP A 89 1.83 -8.22 3.04
CA TRP A 89 2.54 -9.29 2.36
C TRP A 89 3.48 -10.10 3.27
N LEU A 90 3.97 -9.54 4.39
CA LEU A 90 4.79 -10.28 5.36
C LEU A 90 3.99 -11.37 6.07
N TYR A 91 2.68 -11.22 6.13
CA TYR A 91 1.75 -12.14 6.79
C TYR A 91 1.13 -13.14 5.82
N GLU A 92 1.45 -13.05 4.52
CA GLU A 92 1.12 -14.10 3.58
C GLU A 92 1.73 -15.41 4.07
N ARG A 93 0.93 -16.48 4.08
CA ARG A 93 1.29 -17.80 4.62
C ARG A 93 1.59 -17.81 6.14
N GLY A 94 1.20 -16.76 6.87
CA GLY A 94 1.19 -16.76 8.33
C GLY A 94 0.29 -17.87 8.90
N LYS A 95 0.52 -18.26 10.15
CA LYS A 95 -0.37 -19.22 10.83
C LYS A 95 -1.67 -18.54 11.23
N ARG A 96 -2.78 -19.28 11.22
CA ARG A 96 -4.04 -18.81 11.80
C ARG A 96 -3.98 -18.72 13.33
N ASN A 97 -3.42 -17.63 13.83
CA ASN A 97 -3.29 -17.33 15.26
C ASN A 97 -3.46 -15.82 15.53
N GLU A 98 -3.48 -15.46 16.81
CA GLU A 98 -3.65 -14.08 17.22
C GLU A 98 -2.47 -13.18 16.82
N ASP A 99 -1.25 -13.70 16.82
CA ASP A 99 -0.06 -12.95 16.42
C ASP A 99 -0.15 -12.45 14.97
N THR A 100 -0.57 -13.31 14.03
CA THR A 100 -0.78 -12.93 12.63
C THR A 100 -1.90 -11.89 12.50
N ARG A 101 -2.99 -12.06 13.25
CA ARG A 101 -4.13 -11.13 13.23
C ARG A 101 -3.72 -9.74 13.74
N SER A 102 -3.04 -9.69 14.89
CA SER A 102 -2.56 -8.46 15.50
C SER A 102 -1.48 -7.79 14.64
N GLY A 103 -0.60 -8.58 14.02
CA GLY A 103 0.43 -8.06 13.11
C GLY A 103 -0.16 -7.41 11.87
N VAL A 104 -1.19 -8.01 11.27
CA VAL A 104 -1.93 -7.38 10.17
C VAL A 104 -2.63 -6.10 10.61
N ALA A 105 -3.27 -6.06 11.79
CA ALA A 105 -3.86 -4.83 12.31
C ALA A 105 -2.82 -3.71 12.47
N ALA A 106 -1.65 -4.03 13.04
CA ALA A 106 -0.55 -3.07 13.19
C ALA A 106 -0.02 -2.57 11.83
N ALA A 107 0.10 -3.46 10.84
CA ALA A 107 0.52 -3.11 9.50
C ALA A 107 -0.49 -2.22 8.76
N LEU A 108 -1.79 -2.38 9.03
CA LEU A 108 -2.83 -1.49 8.49
C LEU A 108 -2.73 -0.10 9.12
N ALA A 109 -2.62 -0.02 10.44
CA ALA A 109 -2.48 1.25 11.16
C ALA A 109 -1.24 2.03 10.68
N GLU A 110 -0.11 1.35 10.51
CA GLU A 110 1.09 1.98 9.95
C GLU A 110 0.88 2.50 8.52
N ALA A 111 0.20 1.72 7.67
CA ALA A 111 -0.02 2.09 6.28
C ALA A 111 -0.84 3.38 6.12
N VAL A 112 -1.72 3.69 7.07
CA VAL A 112 -2.62 4.84 7.01
C VAL A 112 -2.21 6.02 7.88
N ALA A 113 -1.24 5.87 8.80
CA ALA A 113 -0.84 6.92 9.74
C ALA A 113 -0.50 8.27 9.06
N ALA A 114 0.24 8.24 7.95
CA ALA A 114 0.57 9.46 7.21
C ALA A 114 -0.66 10.12 6.53
N ILE A 115 -1.70 9.34 6.24
CA ILE A 115 -2.98 9.83 5.70
C ILE A 115 -3.78 10.49 6.82
N GLU A 116 -3.82 9.89 8.01
CA GLU A 116 -4.41 10.50 9.22
C GLU A 116 -3.78 11.86 9.50
N ASP A 117 -2.44 11.89 9.59
CA ASP A 117 -1.67 13.10 9.89
C ASP A 117 -1.88 14.20 8.82
N TYR A 118 -1.87 13.83 7.53
CA TYR A 118 -1.98 14.81 6.45
C TYR A 118 -3.39 15.38 6.30
N HIS A 119 -4.42 14.55 6.48
CA HIS A 119 -5.81 14.96 6.31
C HIS A 119 -6.49 15.41 7.61
N ASP A 120 -5.86 15.20 8.76
CA ASP A 120 -6.42 15.46 10.10
C ASP A 120 -7.76 14.72 10.28
N ILE A 121 -7.75 13.42 9.99
CA ILE A 121 -8.91 12.52 10.11
C ILE A 121 -8.56 11.27 10.92
N GLU A 122 -9.55 10.71 11.59
CA GLU A 122 -9.45 9.41 12.24
C GLU A 122 -9.72 8.28 11.22
N ILE A 123 -8.84 7.28 11.18
CA ILE A 123 -8.97 6.09 10.33
C ILE A 123 -9.05 4.85 11.21
N ASP A 124 -10.21 4.20 11.21
CA ASP A 124 -10.41 2.93 11.89
C ASP A 124 -9.71 1.80 11.13
N THR A 125 -9.00 0.93 11.85
CA THR A 125 -8.39 -0.28 11.28
C THR A 125 -8.86 -1.54 12.01
N ASP A 126 -9.17 -2.59 11.25
CA ASP A 126 -9.58 -3.89 11.78
C ASP A 126 -8.94 -5.04 11.00
N ALA A 127 -8.69 -6.15 11.68
CA ALA A 127 -8.19 -7.39 11.09
C ALA A 127 -8.97 -8.58 11.64
N ARG A 128 -9.66 -9.29 10.75
CA ARG A 128 -10.55 -10.41 11.11
C ARG A 128 -10.39 -11.60 10.18
N TRP A 129 -10.46 -12.80 10.76
CA TRP A 129 -10.49 -14.04 9.97
C TRP A 129 -11.76 -14.08 9.11
N SER A 130 -11.62 -14.49 7.85
CA SER A 130 -12.77 -14.65 6.97
C SER A 130 -13.66 -15.78 7.48
N ALA A 131 -14.97 -15.53 7.51
CA ALA A 131 -15.97 -16.54 7.86
C ALA A 131 -16.19 -17.55 6.72
N SER A 132 -15.92 -17.15 5.47
CA SER A 132 -16.16 -17.96 4.27
C SER A 132 -14.91 -18.64 3.72
N LEU A 133 -13.73 -18.08 3.96
CA LEU A 133 -12.45 -18.59 3.48
C LEU A 133 -11.58 -18.95 4.67
N ARG A 134 -11.26 -20.25 4.82
CA ARG A 134 -10.58 -20.79 6.01
C ARG A 134 -9.22 -20.14 6.28
N ASP A 135 -8.49 -19.86 5.20
CA ASP A 135 -7.08 -19.46 5.22
C ASP A 135 -6.93 -18.03 4.68
N CYS A 136 -7.88 -17.16 5.05
CA CYS A 136 -7.91 -15.78 4.62
C CYS A 136 -8.15 -14.87 5.82
N LEU A 137 -7.29 -13.87 5.98
CA LEU A 137 -7.45 -12.78 6.91
C LEU A 137 -7.84 -11.52 6.14
N ILE A 138 -8.87 -10.83 6.59
CA ILE A 138 -9.37 -9.60 5.96
C ILE A 138 -8.95 -8.42 6.84
N GLY A 139 -8.08 -7.58 6.29
CA GLY A 139 -7.75 -6.27 6.83
C GLY A 139 -8.69 -5.22 6.27
N THR A 140 -9.25 -4.36 7.12
CA THR A 140 -10.17 -3.29 6.72
C THR A 140 -9.69 -1.97 7.30
N VAL A 141 -9.74 -0.92 6.49
CA VAL A 141 -9.56 0.46 6.94
C VAL A 141 -10.79 1.28 6.57
N SER A 142 -11.26 2.13 7.47
CA SER A 142 -12.47 2.91 7.25
C SER A 142 -12.32 4.34 7.74
N ALA A 143 -12.81 5.30 6.97
CA ALA A 143 -12.81 6.71 7.31
C ALA A 143 -13.92 7.44 6.56
N LEU A 144 -14.61 8.38 7.23
CA LEU A 144 -15.63 9.23 6.62
C LEU A 144 -16.71 8.46 5.81
N GLY A 145 -17.13 7.30 6.32
CA GLY A 145 -18.14 6.44 5.67
C GLY A 145 -17.64 5.63 4.47
N ILE A 146 -16.33 5.65 4.20
CA ILE A 146 -15.67 4.81 3.18
C ILE A 146 -14.94 3.69 3.89
N SER A 147 -14.96 2.50 3.29
CA SER A 147 -14.26 1.32 3.78
C SER A 147 -13.50 0.65 2.63
N VAL A 148 -12.24 0.34 2.85
CA VAL A 148 -11.38 -0.39 1.93
C VAL A 148 -10.86 -1.62 2.65
N ALA A 149 -10.85 -2.76 1.94
CA ALA A 149 -10.37 -4.01 2.51
C ALA A 149 -9.29 -4.64 1.64
N ALA A 150 -8.34 -5.29 2.30
CA ALA A 150 -7.30 -6.12 1.71
C ALA A 150 -7.41 -7.54 2.25
N GLN A 151 -7.12 -8.53 1.40
CA GLN A 151 -7.12 -9.94 1.76
C GLN A 151 -5.68 -10.43 1.89
N VAL A 152 -5.39 -11.14 2.98
CA VAL A 152 -4.11 -11.78 3.23
C VAL A 152 -4.35 -13.30 3.23
N GLN A 153 -3.75 -14.00 2.28
CA GLN A 153 -3.83 -15.45 2.18
C GLN A 153 -2.87 -16.09 3.19
N THR A 154 -3.41 -16.83 4.17
CA THR A 154 -2.66 -17.51 5.24
C THR A 154 -2.53 -19.02 4.95
N LEU A 155 -1.87 -19.76 5.86
CA LEU A 155 -1.81 -21.24 5.85
C LEU A 155 -2.85 -21.89 6.77
#